data_AF-A0A817QFV7-F1
#
_entry.id   AF-A0A817QFV7-F1
#
_cell.length_a   1.000
_cell.length_b   1.000
_cell.length_c   1.000
_cell.angle_alpha   90.00
_cell.angle_beta   90.00
_cell.angle_gamma   90.00
#
_symmetry.space_group_name_H-M   'P 1'
#
loop_
_entity.id
_entity.type
_entity.pdbx_description
1 polymer ?
#
loop_
_entity_poly.entity_id
_entity_poly.type
_entity_poly.pdbx_seq_one_letter_code
_entity_poly.pdbx_strand_id
1 'polypeptide(L)'
;MRLISAFFNPIDDCDEVFNFYEPLHKLMYGNGFQTWEYSPLFALRSYAYILLHWLPISFIPISFKLISFYTLRVCLAIVCATCEAFFFRAIDKQLNNSIARTYVLLSILNVALFRSSSAFINNSFSMYTVLFAYTCWFSNALSLSVFFIAFGSLCGWIYVAVLGYL
;
A
#
# COMPACT_ATOMS: atom_id res chain seq x y z
N MET A 1 14.49 3.37 6.16
CA MET A 1 14.56 2.29 5.15
C MET A 1 13.47 2.43 4.08
N ARG A 2 12.17 2.54 4.44
CA ARG A 2 11.07 2.59 3.45
C ARG A 2 11.17 3.74 2.45
N LEU A 3 11.58 4.93 2.88
CA LEU A 3 11.85 6.04 1.95
C LEU A 3 12.95 5.75 0.92
N ILE A 4 13.95 4.94 1.29
CA ILE A 4 15.00 4.53 0.35
C ILE A 4 14.40 3.62 -0.74
N SER A 5 13.44 2.76 -0.38
CA SER A 5 12.70 1.95 -1.35
C SER A 5 12.00 2.81 -2.41
N ALA A 6 11.39 3.92 -2.02
CA ALA A 6 10.70 4.79 -2.99
C ALA A 6 11.60 5.27 -4.15
N PHE A 7 12.90 5.48 -3.90
CA PHE A 7 13.85 5.95 -4.91
C PHE A 7 14.66 4.84 -5.58
N PHE A 8 15.03 3.80 -4.83
CA PHE A 8 16.00 2.79 -5.31
C PHE A 8 15.39 1.44 -5.61
N ASN A 9 14.13 1.19 -5.25
CA ASN A 9 13.47 -0.07 -5.56
C ASN A 9 13.08 -0.10 -7.05
N PRO A 10 13.61 -1.04 -7.85
CA PRO A 10 13.15 -1.23 -9.22
C PRO A 10 11.71 -1.74 -9.24
N ILE A 11 10.99 -1.48 -10.33
CA ILE A 11 9.70 -2.11 -10.59
C ILE A 11 9.97 -3.41 -11.34
N ASP A 12 9.72 -4.53 -10.68
CA ASP A 12 9.90 -5.89 -11.19
C ASP A 12 8.57 -6.52 -11.63
N ASP A 13 7.45 -6.06 -11.09
CA ASP A 13 6.12 -6.55 -11.43
C ASP A 13 5.51 -5.81 -12.64
N CYS A 14 5.14 -6.58 -13.66
CA CYS A 14 4.45 -6.05 -14.83
C CYS A 14 3.04 -5.52 -14.50
N ASP A 15 2.38 -6.07 -13.48
CA ASP A 15 1.07 -5.59 -13.05
C ASP A 15 1.18 -4.17 -12.48
N GLU A 16 2.23 -3.86 -11.71
CA GLU A 16 2.44 -2.51 -11.18
C GLU A 16 2.47 -1.47 -12.31
N VAL A 17 3.15 -1.79 -13.42
CA VAL A 17 3.24 -0.90 -14.58
C VAL A 17 1.92 -0.84 -15.33
N PHE A 18 1.46 -1.96 -15.89
CA PHE A 18 0.38 -1.97 -16.87
C PHE A 18 -1.01 -1.85 -16.26
N ASN A 19 -1.18 -2.32 -15.03
CA ASN A 19 -2.47 -2.37 -14.36
C ASN A 19 -2.65 -1.26 -13.32
N PHE A 20 -1.61 -0.51 -12.96
CA PHE A 20 -1.72 0.60 -12.02
C PHE A 20 -1.13 1.91 -12.55
N TYR A 21 0.16 1.96 -12.90
CA TYR A 21 0.80 3.20 -13.38
C TYR A 21 0.26 3.69 -14.73
N GLU A 22 0.11 2.82 -15.73
CA GLU A 22 -0.38 3.18 -17.06
C GLU A 22 -1.83 3.69 -17.03
N PRO A 23 -2.78 3.01 -16.36
CA PRO A 23 -4.14 3.53 -16.17
C PRO A 23 -4.20 4.85 -15.40
N LEU A 24 -3.36 5.02 -14.37
CA LEU A 24 -3.22 6.29 -13.64
C LEU A 24 -2.73 7.41 -14.56
N HIS A 25 -1.69 7.13 -15.36
CA HIS A 25 -1.15 8.07 -16.34
C HIS A 25 -2.22 8.41 -17.40
N LYS A 26 -3.00 7.42 -17.86
CA LYS A 26 -4.12 7.65 -18.77
C LYS A 26 -5.17 8.58 -18.19
N LEU A 27 -5.56 8.40 -16.92
CA LEU A 27 -6.52 9.26 -16.25
C LEU A 27 -5.99 10.69 -16.06
N MET A 28 -4.72 10.85 -15.72
CA MET A 28 -4.12 12.16 -15.44
C MET A 28 -3.77 12.97 -16.69
N TYR A 29 -3.29 12.29 -17.73
CA TYR A 29 -2.68 12.94 -18.89
C TYR A 29 -3.48 12.77 -20.18
N GLY A 30 -4.56 11.97 -20.15
CA GLY A 30 -5.34 11.63 -21.34
C GLY A 30 -4.62 10.71 -22.33
N ASN A 31 -3.44 10.21 -21.98
CA ASN A 31 -2.62 9.31 -22.79
C ASN A 31 -2.02 8.24 -21.88
N GLY A 32 -1.85 7.01 -22.37
CA GLY A 32 -1.36 5.87 -21.59
C GLY A 32 -2.08 4.59 -21.99
N PHE A 33 -1.52 3.47 -21.58
CA PHE A 33 -2.08 2.16 -21.86
C PHE A 33 -3.29 1.87 -20.96
N GLN A 34 -4.30 1.23 -21.54
CA GLN A 34 -5.42 0.66 -20.79
C GLN A 34 -5.45 -0.83 -21.11
N THR A 35 -5.30 -1.66 -20.08
CA THR A 35 -5.44 -3.11 -20.22
C THR A 35 -6.92 -3.47 -20.43
N TRP A 36 -7.14 -4.65 -21.01
CA TRP A 36 -8.47 -5.21 -21.21
C TRP A 36 -9.25 -5.35 -19.89
N GLU A 37 -8.56 -5.51 -18.75
CA GLU A 37 -9.17 -5.56 -17.41
C GLU A 37 -9.95 -4.31 -17.05
N TYR A 38 -9.48 -3.13 -17.49
CA TYR A 38 -10.15 -1.85 -17.30
C TYR A 38 -11.07 -1.47 -18.45
N SER A 39 -11.11 -2.25 -19.53
CA SER A 39 -12.00 -1.98 -20.67
C SER A 39 -13.46 -2.07 -20.23
N PRO A 40 -14.34 -1.13 -20.63
CA PRO A 40 -15.76 -1.21 -20.33
C PRO A 40 -16.42 -2.48 -20.91
N LEU A 41 -15.78 -3.13 -21.88
CA LEU A 41 -16.26 -4.37 -22.47
C LEU A 41 -16.10 -5.59 -21.54
N PHE A 42 -15.03 -5.65 -20.73
CA PHE A 42 -14.75 -6.78 -19.84
C PHE A 42 -14.94 -6.43 -18.35
N ALA A 43 -14.65 -5.19 -17.96
CA ALA A 43 -14.90 -4.62 -16.64
C ALA A 43 -14.43 -5.48 -15.44
N LEU A 44 -13.25 -6.12 -15.57
CA LEU A 44 -12.70 -6.99 -14.52
C LEU A 44 -12.12 -6.22 -13.34
N ARG A 45 -11.62 -5.00 -13.57
CA ARG A 45 -11.02 -4.16 -12.52
C ARG A 45 -11.65 -2.76 -12.53
N SER A 46 -11.96 -2.27 -11.33
CA SER A 46 -12.49 -0.91 -11.14
C SER A 46 -11.36 0.12 -11.03
N TYR A 47 -11.61 1.34 -11.50
CA TYR A 47 -10.68 2.47 -11.34
C TYR A 47 -10.66 3.06 -9.92
N ALA A 48 -11.47 2.55 -8.99
CA ALA A 48 -11.62 3.12 -7.66
C ALA A 48 -10.30 3.19 -6.88
N TYR A 49 -9.50 2.12 -6.93
CA TYR A 49 -8.19 2.08 -6.27
C TYR A 49 -7.19 3.08 -6.87
N ILE A 50 -7.21 3.23 -8.20
CA ILE A 50 -6.36 4.21 -8.89
C ILE A 50 -6.77 5.63 -8.50
N LEU A 51 -8.06 5.91 -8.49
CA LEU A 51 -8.59 7.24 -8.11
C LEU A 51 -8.25 7.60 -6.66
N LEU A 52 -8.26 6.63 -5.74
CA LEU A 52 -7.82 6.84 -4.37
C LEU A 52 -6.36 7.34 -4.31
N HIS A 53 -5.50 6.78 -5.15
CA HIS A 53 -4.07 7.11 -5.22
C HIS A 53 -3.75 8.27 -6.15
N TRP A 54 -4.72 8.77 -6.90
CA TRP A 54 -4.59 10.00 -7.68
C TRP A 54 -4.58 11.24 -6.78
N LEU A 55 -5.29 11.22 -5.66
CA LEU A 55 -5.42 12.33 -4.71
C LEU A 55 -4.09 12.93 -4.21
N PRO A 56 -3.06 12.15 -3.80
CA PRO A 56 -1.77 12.72 -3.41
C PRO A 56 -1.02 13.38 -4.58
N ILE A 57 -1.34 13.03 -5.82
CA ILE A 57 -0.65 13.51 -7.02
C ILE A 57 -1.40 14.66 -7.69
N SER A 58 -2.71 14.82 -7.42
CA SER A 58 -3.54 15.85 -8.07
C SER A 58 -3.06 17.28 -7.80
N PHE A 59 -2.27 17.49 -6.74
CA PHE A 59 -1.68 18.79 -6.42
C PHE A 59 -0.42 19.13 -7.26
N ILE A 60 0.11 18.16 -8.01
CA ILE A 60 1.33 18.32 -8.81
C ILE A 60 0.94 18.77 -10.22
N PRO A 61 1.60 19.79 -10.78
CA PRO A 61 1.35 20.20 -12.16
C PRO A 61 1.62 19.06 -13.15
N ILE A 62 0.73 18.93 -14.13
CA ILE A 62 0.72 17.89 -15.16
C ILE A 62 2.08 17.81 -15.92
N SER A 63 2.80 18.92 -16.02
CA SER A 63 4.11 18.97 -16.69
C SER A 63 5.19 18.11 -16.00
N PHE A 64 5.07 17.82 -14.71
CA PHE A 64 6.11 17.14 -13.92
C PHE A 64 5.79 15.66 -13.68
N LYS A 65 5.89 14.84 -14.73
CA LYS A 65 5.61 13.39 -14.69
C LYS A 65 6.52 12.63 -13.71
N LEU A 66 7.81 12.94 -13.72
CA LEU A 66 8.79 12.28 -12.85
C LEU A 66 8.53 12.57 -11.36
N ILE A 67 8.17 13.82 -11.04
CA ILE A 67 7.84 14.23 -9.68
C ILE A 67 6.56 13.51 -9.23
N SER A 68 5.54 13.47 -10.09
CA SER A 68 4.29 12.76 -9.83
C SER A 68 4.51 11.29 -9.47
N PHE A 69 5.38 10.60 -10.23
CA PHE A 69 5.76 9.22 -9.99
C PHE A 69 6.44 9.02 -8.63
N TYR A 70 7.49 9.80 -8.32
CA TYR A 70 8.21 9.66 -7.05
C TYR A 70 7.37 10.10 -5.86
N THR A 71 6.51 11.12 -6.00
CA THR A 71 5.62 11.53 -4.92
C THR A 71 4.70 10.38 -4.51
N LEU A 72 4.10 9.66 -5.47
CA LEU A 72 3.26 8.51 -5.14
C LEU A 72 4.05 7.44 -4.35
N ARG A 73 5.25 7.09 -4.81
CA ARG A 73 6.11 6.09 -4.14
C ARG A 73 6.51 6.53 -2.74
N VAL A 74 6.83 7.82 -2.56
CA VAL A 74 7.15 8.40 -1.26
C VAL A 74 5.93 8.37 -0.34
N CYS A 75 4.74 8.74 -0.82
CA CYS A 75 3.50 8.65 -0.06
C CYS A 75 3.24 7.21 0.43
N LEU A 76 3.34 6.21 -0.45
CA LEU A 76 3.19 4.79 -0.10
C LEU A 76 4.23 4.36 0.95
N ALA A 77 5.49 4.74 0.76
CA ALA A 77 6.56 4.43 1.70
C ALA A 77 6.35 5.08 3.08
N ILE A 78 5.79 6.29 3.14
CA ILE A 78 5.42 6.97 4.39
C ILE A 78 4.28 6.21 5.06
N VAL A 79 3.22 5.86 4.32
CA VAL A 79 2.10 5.05 4.86
C VAL A 79 2.63 3.76 5.46
N CYS A 80 3.46 3.01 4.73
CA CYS A 80 4.09 1.78 5.22
C CYS A 80 4.88 2.01 6.52
N ALA A 81 5.73 3.05 6.55
CA ALA A 81 6.53 3.38 7.72
C ALA A 81 5.67 3.76 8.93
N THR A 82 4.56 4.47 8.72
CA THR A 82 3.62 4.81 9.80
C THR A 82 2.94 3.57 10.35
N CYS A 83 2.45 2.66 9.49
CA CYS A 83 1.85 1.39 9.92
C CYS A 83 2.84 0.55 10.74
N GLU A 84 4.10 0.43 10.29
CA GLU A 84 5.15 -0.28 11.03
C GLU A 84 5.46 0.37 12.39
N ALA A 85 5.51 1.71 12.45
CA ALA A 85 5.78 2.43 13.68
C ALA A 85 4.66 2.28 14.72
N PHE A 86 3.39 2.29 14.27
CA PHE A 86 2.26 2.03 15.15
C PHE A 86 2.27 0.58 15.64
N PHE A 87 2.52 -0.38 14.76
CA PHE A 87 2.56 -1.79 15.14
C PHE A 87 3.68 -2.10 16.13
N PHE A 88 4.87 -1.49 15.94
CA PHE A 88 5.97 -1.57 16.91
C PHE A 88 5.53 -1.10 18.30
N ARG A 89 4.85 0.04 18.38
CA ARG A 89 4.33 0.56 19.67
C ARG A 89 3.28 -0.36 20.28
N ALA A 90 2.47 -1.02 19.46
CA ALA A 90 1.46 -1.96 19.94
C ALA A 90 2.12 -3.23 20.53
N ILE A 91 3.16 -3.77 19.87
CA ILE A 91 3.95 -4.91 20.39
C ILE A 91 4.65 -4.55 21.69
N ASP A 92 5.29 -3.37 21.75
CA ASP A 92 6.02 -2.94 22.94
C ASP A 92 5.11 -2.87 24.18
N LYS A 93 3.87 -2.41 24.00
CA LYS A 93 2.88 -2.32 25.08
C LYS A 93 2.29 -3.66 25.51
N GLN A 94 2.03 -4.58 24.57
CA GLN A 94 1.33 -5.84 24.87
C GLN A 94 2.27 -6.98 25.26
N LEU A 95 3.42 -7.08 24.60
CA LEU A 95 4.30 -8.23 24.73
C LEU A 95 5.52 -7.86 25.57
N ASN A 96 6.53 -7.25 24.97
CA ASN A 96 7.78 -6.81 25.61
C ASN A 96 8.63 -6.00 24.62
N ASN A 97 9.43 -5.06 25.13
CA ASN A 97 10.36 -4.25 24.32
C ASN A 97 11.40 -5.09 23.55
N SER A 98 11.86 -6.21 24.12
CA SER A 98 12.81 -7.09 23.41
C SER A 98 12.19 -7.70 22.15
N ILE A 99 10.92 -8.12 22.21
CA ILE A 99 10.20 -8.66 21.05
C ILE A 99 9.97 -7.55 20.01
N ALA A 100 9.59 -6.36 20.45
CA ALA A 100 9.41 -5.20 19.58
C ALA A 100 10.70 -4.83 18.82
N ARG A 101 11.85 -4.85 19.51
CA ARG A 101 13.17 -4.63 18.89
C ARG A 101 13.53 -5.70 17.88
N THR A 102 13.29 -6.98 18.20
CA THR A 102 13.50 -8.09 17.25
C THR A 102 12.61 -7.94 16.02
N TYR A 103 11.35 -7.52 16.17
CA TYR A 103 10.46 -7.24 15.04
C TYR A 103 11.03 -6.16 14.11
N VAL A 104 11.53 -5.05 14.66
CA VAL A 104 12.13 -3.97 13.84
C VAL A 104 13.39 -4.47 13.12
N LEU A 105 14.25 -5.22 13.80
CA LEU A 105 15.45 -5.80 13.19
C LEU A 105 15.09 -6.73 12.02
N LEU A 106 14.14 -7.65 12.23
CA LEU A 106 13.66 -8.54 11.17
C LEU A 106 12.99 -7.77 10.04
N SER A 107 12.22 -6.72 10.35
CA SER A 107 11.54 -5.89 9.34
C SER A 107 12.52 -5.09 8.49
N ILE A 108 13.63 -4.62 9.06
CA ILE A 108 14.70 -3.95 8.32
C ILE A 108 15.43 -4.94 7.41
N LEU A 109 15.65 -6.18 7.84
CA LEU A 109 16.32 -7.19 7.02
C LEU A 109 15.39 -7.83 5.97
N ASN A 110 14.08 -7.63 6.09
CA ASN A 110 13.10 -8.22 5.20
C ASN A 110 13.09 -7.52 3.83
N VAL A 111 13.63 -8.21 2.83
CA VAL A 111 13.68 -7.77 1.44
C VAL A 111 12.27 -7.63 0.84
N ALA A 112 11.35 -8.54 1.16
CA ALA A 112 9.98 -8.48 0.65
C ALA A 112 9.26 -7.21 1.14
N LEU A 113 9.43 -6.87 2.43
CA LEU A 113 8.88 -5.64 3.01
C LEU A 113 9.54 -4.38 2.44
N PHE A 114 10.83 -4.45 2.09
CA PHE A 114 11.48 -3.34 1.40
C PHE A 114 10.84 -3.11 0.02
N ARG A 115 10.60 -4.16 -0.77
CA ARG A 115 9.96 -4.03 -2.09
C ARG A 115 8.50 -3.57 -2.00
N SER A 116 7.70 -4.24 -1.18
CA SER A 116 6.26 -3.95 -1.07
C SER A 116 5.98 -2.56 -0.49
N SER A 117 6.92 -1.97 0.25
CA SER A 117 6.69 -0.67 0.89
C SER A 117 6.45 0.51 -0.04
N SER A 118 6.96 0.48 -1.27
CA SER A 118 6.77 1.55 -2.27
C SER A 118 6.01 1.10 -3.53
N ALA A 119 5.59 -0.17 -3.56
CA ALA A 119 4.95 -0.78 -4.73
C ALA A 119 3.48 -0.36 -4.83
N PHE A 120 3.08 0.15 -5.98
CA PHE A 120 1.73 0.65 -6.23
C PHE A 120 0.78 -0.47 -6.72
N ILE A 121 0.45 -1.41 -5.84
CA ILE A 121 -0.44 -2.55 -6.13
C ILE A 121 -1.39 -2.81 -4.93
N ASN A 122 -2.57 -3.38 -5.19
CA ASN A 122 -3.55 -3.78 -4.17
C ASN A 122 -2.97 -4.65 -3.04
N ASN A 123 -1.95 -5.45 -3.32
CA ASN A 123 -1.32 -6.32 -2.33
C ASN A 123 -0.52 -5.52 -1.28
N SER A 124 0.24 -4.52 -1.70
CA SER A 124 0.93 -3.59 -0.79
C SER A 124 -0.05 -2.84 0.10
N PHE A 125 -1.18 -2.42 -0.46
CA PHE A 125 -2.25 -1.79 0.30
C PHE A 125 -2.91 -2.75 1.30
N SER A 126 -3.14 -3.99 0.90
CA SER A 126 -3.63 -5.05 1.79
C SER A 126 -2.68 -5.27 2.96
N MET A 127 -1.36 -5.26 2.72
CA MET A 127 -0.35 -5.32 3.77
C MET A 127 -0.48 -4.16 4.76
N TYR A 128 -0.66 -2.92 4.31
CA TYR A 128 -0.81 -1.76 5.20
C TYR A 128 -2.06 -1.88 6.08
N THR A 129 -3.20 -2.22 5.47
CA THR A 129 -4.49 -2.33 6.17
C THR A 129 -4.50 -3.47 7.20
N VAL A 130 -3.92 -4.62 6.87
CA VAL A 130 -3.75 -5.75 7.79
C VAL A 130 -2.85 -5.37 8.96
N LEU A 131 -1.70 -4.73 8.69
CA LEU A 131 -0.78 -4.31 9.75
C LEU A 131 -1.43 -3.33 10.72
N PHE A 132 -2.23 -2.40 10.19
CA PHE A 132 -2.98 -1.46 11.01
C PHE A 132 -4.13 -2.14 11.77
N ALA A 133 -4.83 -3.09 11.15
CA ALA A 133 -5.86 -3.88 11.82
C ALA A 133 -5.31 -4.67 13.01
N TYR A 134 -4.14 -5.31 12.86
CA TYR A 134 -3.46 -5.97 13.98
C TYR A 134 -3.04 -4.96 15.04
N THR A 135 -2.50 -3.80 14.66
CA THR A 135 -2.17 -2.73 15.62
C THR A 135 -3.38 -2.35 16.49
N CYS A 136 -4.56 -2.19 15.88
CA CYS A 136 -5.80 -1.89 16.59
C CYS A 136 -6.24 -3.04 17.50
N TRP A 137 -6.08 -4.28 17.04
CA TRP A 137 -6.38 -5.47 17.83
C TRP A 137 -5.50 -5.55 19.09
N PHE A 138 -4.18 -5.39 18.94
CA PHE A 138 -3.24 -5.28 20.08
C PHE A 138 -3.55 -4.08 20.98
N SER A 139 -4.18 -3.03 20.47
CA SER A 139 -4.58 -1.86 21.28
C SER A 139 -5.99 -1.97 21.88
N ASN A 140 -6.64 -3.15 21.82
CA ASN A 140 -8.03 -3.40 22.24
C ASN A 140 -9.10 -2.55 21.52
N ALA A 141 -8.79 -1.98 20.37
CA ALA A 141 -9.71 -1.20 19.54
C ALA A 141 -10.35 -2.10 18.46
N LEU A 142 -11.19 -3.05 18.88
CA LEU A 142 -11.77 -4.08 17.99
C LEU A 142 -12.61 -3.51 16.85
N SER A 143 -13.41 -2.48 17.10
CA SER A 143 -14.22 -1.83 16.06
C SER A 143 -13.36 -1.27 14.92
N LEU A 144 -12.24 -0.64 15.26
CA LEU A 144 -11.29 -0.10 14.29
C LEU A 144 -10.58 -1.23 13.54
N SER A 145 -10.21 -2.31 14.24
CA SER A 145 -9.59 -3.49 13.64
C SER A 145 -10.47 -4.11 12.55
N VAL A 146 -11.75 -4.35 12.87
CA VAL A 146 -12.73 -4.88 11.90
C VAL A 146 -12.95 -3.92 10.74
N PHE A 147 -12.99 -2.61 10.99
CA PHE A 147 -13.08 -1.61 9.93
C PHE A 147 -11.91 -1.71 8.94
N PHE A 148 -10.67 -1.82 9.44
CA PHE A 148 -9.49 -1.92 8.57
C PHE A 148 -9.40 -3.24 7.80
N ILE A 149 -9.83 -4.37 8.39
CA ILE A 149 -9.98 -5.64 7.67
C ILE A 149 -11.02 -5.50 6.56
N ALA A 150 -12.20 -4.95 6.88
CA ALA A 150 -13.26 -4.76 5.90
C ALA A 150 -12.78 -3.84 4.75
N PHE A 151 -12.14 -2.73 5.10
CA PHE A 151 -11.60 -1.78 4.13
C PHE A 151 -10.51 -2.40 3.25
N GLY A 152 -9.59 -3.17 3.84
CA GLY A 152 -8.57 -3.92 3.10
C GLY A 152 -9.15 -5.00 2.19
N SER A 153 -10.23 -5.65 2.60
CA SER A 153 -10.90 -6.69 1.79
C SER A 153 -11.65 -6.11 0.59
N LEU A 154 -12.24 -4.92 0.73
CA LEU A 154 -13.00 -4.24 -0.32
C LEU A 154 -12.10 -3.52 -1.31
N CYS A 155 -11.09 -2.78 -0.82
CA CYS A 155 -10.23 -1.94 -1.67
C CYS A 155 -8.93 -2.63 -2.10
N GLY A 156 -8.45 -3.60 -1.31
CA GLY A 156 -7.23 -4.34 -1.58
C GLY A 156 -7.52 -5.69 -2.22
N TRP A 157 -7.45 -6.75 -1.42
CA TRP A 157 -7.61 -8.13 -1.87
C TRP A 157 -8.50 -8.90 -0.90
N ILE A 158 -9.40 -9.74 -1.44
CA ILE A 158 -10.29 -10.64 -0.69
C ILE A 158 -9.57 -11.50 0.37
N TYR A 159 -8.29 -11.84 0.18
CA TYR A 159 -7.51 -12.61 1.16
C TYR A 159 -7.37 -11.93 2.52
N VAL A 160 -7.51 -10.60 2.58
CA VAL A 160 -7.55 -9.85 3.85
C VAL A 160 -8.73 -10.28 4.71
N ALA A 161 -9.88 -10.60 4.12
CA ALA A 161 -11.05 -11.07 4.87
C ALA A 161 -10.78 -12.41 5.56
N VAL A 162 -10.01 -13.29 4.91
CA VAL A 162 -9.62 -14.57 5.51
C VAL A 162 -8.70 -14.35 6.70
N LEU A 163 -7.74 -13.41 6.60
CA LEU A 163 -6.84 -13.07 7.69
C LEU A 163 -7.56 -12.47 8.91
N GLY A 164 -8.67 -11.75 8.69
CA GLY A 164 -9.48 -11.22 9.80
C GLY A 164 -10.43 -12.23 10.45
N TYR A 165 -10.63 -13.40 9.83
CA TYR A 165 -11.37 -14.51 10.43
C TYR A 165 -10.50 -15.38 11.35
N LEU A 166 -9.19 -15.41 11.11
CA LEU A 166 -8.19 -16.15 11.90
C LEU A 166 -7.83 -15.41 13.19
#